data_AF-A0A9R0RVT0-F1
#
_entry.id   AF-A0A9R0RVT0-F1
#
_cell.length_a   1.000
_cell.length_b   1.000
_cell.length_c   1.000
_cell.angle_alpha   90.00
_cell.angle_beta   90.00
_cell.angle_gamma   90.00
#
_symmetry.space_group_name_H-M   'P 1'
#
loop_
_entity.id
_entity.type
_entity.pdbx_description
1 polymer ?
#
loop_
_entity_poly.entity_id
_entity_poly.type
_entity_poly.pdbx_seq_one_letter_code
_entity_poly.pdbx_strand_id
1 'polypeptide(L)'
;MLLSFSTASLFTAVGGGVIQGSASEAVLVVLLAARDRTLEMHGKKSLEKLVVYASDQTHSALQKACQIAGIFPENFRLVKADYSNSYAVAPEAVSEAISVDLSSGLIPFFICATVSNKL
;
A
#
# COMPACT_ATOMS: atom_id res chain seq x y z
N MET A 1 1.84 0.89 27.15
CA MET A 1 1.41 2.13 26.47
C MET A 1 0.34 1.73 25.46
N LEU A 2 -0.88 2.24 25.57
CA LEU A 2 -1.96 1.98 24.59
C LEU A 2 -1.86 3.02 23.46
N LEU A 3 -2.02 2.58 22.21
CA LEU A 3 -2.07 3.47 21.04
C LEU A 3 -3.39 4.24 21.03
N SER A 4 -3.32 5.54 20.76
CA SER A 4 -4.51 6.39 20.62
C SER A 4 -4.90 6.46 19.14
N PHE A 5 -6.00 5.80 18.78
CA PHE A 5 -6.57 5.83 17.42
C PHE A 5 -7.84 6.67 17.37
N SER A 6 -8.19 7.13 16.16
CA SER A 6 -9.49 7.73 15.89
C SER A 6 -10.63 6.75 16.17
N THR A 7 -11.80 7.27 16.56
CA THR A 7 -13.01 6.46 16.82
C THR A 7 -13.47 5.66 15.60
N ALA A 8 -13.14 6.11 14.39
CA ALA A 8 -13.39 5.38 13.14
C ALA A 8 -12.62 4.04 13.05
N SER A 9 -11.58 3.83 13.87
CA SER A 9 -10.83 2.57 13.95
C SER A 9 -11.25 1.68 15.13
N LEU A 10 -12.13 2.17 16.00
CA LEU A 10 -12.69 1.38 17.10
C LEU A 10 -13.85 0.53 16.60
N PHE A 11 -14.10 -0.59 17.29
CA PHE A 11 -15.28 -1.43 17.05
C PHE A 11 -16.56 -0.61 17.24
N THR A 12 -17.10 -0.18 16.11
CA THR A 12 -18.31 0.63 15.98
C THR A 12 -19.03 0.16 14.71
N ALA A 13 -20.16 0.77 14.36
CA ALA A 13 -20.81 0.48 13.07
C ALA A 13 -19.94 0.86 11.85
N VAL A 14 -18.91 1.69 12.01
CA VAL A 14 -18.14 2.30 10.91
C VAL A 14 -16.72 1.71 10.78
N GLY A 15 -16.23 1.01 11.80
CA GLY A 15 -14.89 0.41 11.78
C GLY A 15 -14.65 -0.64 12.86
N GLY A 16 -13.40 -1.11 12.94
CA GLY A 16 -12.99 -2.16 13.88
C GLY A 16 -11.57 -2.64 13.62
N GLY A 17 -11.19 -3.73 14.28
CA GLY A 17 -9.86 -4.34 14.16
C GLY A 17 -9.91 -5.86 14.28
N VAL A 18 -8.87 -6.55 13.80
CA VAL A 18 -8.77 -8.01 13.85
C VAL A 18 -7.35 -8.40 14.24
N ILE A 19 -7.21 -9.45 15.04
CA ILE A 19 -5.91 -10.05 15.38
C ILE A 19 -5.54 -11.06 14.30
N GLN A 20 -4.41 -10.81 13.62
CA GLN A 20 -3.87 -11.68 12.58
C GLN A 20 -2.64 -12.44 13.09
N GLY A 21 -2.29 -13.55 12.44
CA GLY A 21 -1.12 -14.34 12.81
C GLY A 21 0.20 -13.63 12.49
N SER A 22 0.21 -12.81 11.43
CA SER A 22 1.37 -11.99 11.06
C SER A 22 1.01 -10.67 10.38
N ALA A 23 1.97 -9.74 10.35
CA ALA A 23 1.86 -8.51 9.57
C ALA A 23 1.71 -8.77 8.06
N SER A 24 2.35 -9.83 7.55
CA SER A 24 2.26 -10.22 6.13
C SER A 24 0.84 -10.61 5.72
N GLU A 25 0.15 -11.37 6.58
CA GLU A 25 -1.27 -11.74 6.38
C GLU A 25 -2.17 -10.50 6.43
N ALA A 26 -1.95 -9.62 7.41
CA ALA A 26 -2.70 -8.38 7.52
C ALA A 26 -2.55 -7.50 6.26
N VAL A 27 -1.31 -7.34 5.76
CA VAL A 27 -1.06 -6.60 4.50
C VAL A 27 -1.78 -7.24 3.32
N LEU A 28 -1.73 -8.58 3.19
CA LEU A 28 -2.42 -9.28 2.11
C LEU A 28 -3.93 -9.03 2.15
N VAL A 29 -4.55 -9.10 3.34
CA VAL A 29 -6.00 -8.86 3.51
C VAL A 29 -6.38 -7.44 3.07
N VAL A 30 -5.65 -6.42 3.52
CA VAL A 30 -5.97 -5.02 3.16
C VAL A 30 -5.68 -4.76 1.68
N LEU A 31 -4.63 -5.35 1.12
CA LEU A 31 -4.31 -5.25 -0.31
C LEU A 31 -5.42 -5.85 -1.18
N LEU A 32 -5.93 -7.04 -0.83
CA LEU A 32 -7.03 -7.69 -1.53
C LEU A 32 -8.32 -6.86 -1.44
N ALA A 33 -8.64 -6.31 -0.26
CA ALA A 33 -9.79 -5.44 -0.07
C ALA A 33 -9.71 -4.18 -0.95
N ALA A 34 -8.54 -3.52 -0.99
CA ALA A 34 -8.33 -2.35 -1.85
C ALA A 34 -8.42 -2.71 -3.35
N ARG A 35 -7.85 -3.86 -3.74
CA ARG A 35 -7.90 -4.37 -5.12
C ARG A 35 -9.35 -4.60 -5.55
N ASP A 36 -10.10 -5.37 -4.77
CA ASP A 36 -11.46 -5.77 -5.13
C ASP A 36 -12.39 -4.57 -5.24
N ARG A 37 -12.30 -3.62 -4.28
CA ARG A 37 -13.01 -2.34 -4.36
C ARG A 37 -12.65 -1.56 -5.63
N THR A 38 -11.38 -1.55 -6.03
CA THR A 38 -10.94 -0.83 -7.22
C THR A 38 -11.45 -1.51 -8.50
N LEU A 39 -11.48 -2.84 -8.53
CA LEU A 39 -12.02 -3.62 -9.65
C LEU A 39 -13.55 -3.55 -9.76
N GLU A 40 -14.26 -3.36 -8.66
CA GLU A 40 -15.70 -3.05 -8.69
C GLU A 40 -15.97 -1.72 -9.37
N MET A 41 -15.13 -0.70 -9.13
CA MET A 41 -15.27 0.62 -9.74
C MET A 41 -14.82 0.67 -11.21
N HIS A 42 -13.73 -0.02 -11.56
CA HIS A 42 -13.09 0.09 -12.88
C HIS A 42 -13.26 -1.15 -13.77
N GLY A 43 -13.95 -2.18 -13.28
CA GLY A 43 -14.13 -3.47 -13.96
C GLY A 43 -12.95 -4.43 -13.77
N LYS A 44 -13.25 -5.73 -13.75
CA LYS A 44 -12.27 -6.82 -13.51
C LYS A 44 -11.09 -6.85 -14.49
N LYS A 45 -11.28 -6.36 -15.72
CA LYS A 45 -10.22 -6.28 -16.75
C LYS A 45 -9.14 -5.27 -16.40
N SER A 46 -9.40 -4.34 -15.49
CA SER A 46 -8.46 -3.31 -15.07
C SER A 46 -7.38 -3.82 -14.11
N LEU A 47 -7.37 -5.13 -13.77
CA LEU A 47 -6.35 -5.74 -12.91
C LEU A 47 -4.93 -5.48 -13.41
N GLU A 48 -4.70 -5.54 -14.72
CA GLU A 48 -3.40 -5.28 -15.36
C GLU A 48 -2.91 -3.84 -15.23
N LYS A 49 -3.79 -2.92 -14.82
CA LYS A 49 -3.49 -1.48 -14.68
C LYS A 49 -3.26 -1.06 -13.24
N LEU A 50 -3.49 -1.95 -12.27
CA LEU A 50 -3.40 -1.60 -10.86
C LEU A 50 -1.95 -1.43 -10.41
N VAL A 51 -1.65 -0.31 -9.76
CA VAL A 51 -0.30 0.05 -9.30
C VAL A 51 -0.23 0.17 -7.77
N VAL A 52 0.81 -0.45 -7.20
CA VAL A 52 1.15 -0.40 -5.77
C VAL A 52 2.41 0.41 -5.56
N TYR A 53 2.43 1.26 -4.53
CA TYR A 53 3.58 2.07 -4.14
C TYR A 53 4.11 1.67 -2.76
N ALA A 54 5.43 1.61 -2.62
CA ALA A 54 6.09 1.33 -1.36
C ALA A 54 7.45 2.02 -1.29
N SER A 55 7.98 2.23 -0.08
CA SER A 55 9.39 2.63 0.08
C SER A 55 10.32 1.49 -0.34
N ASP A 56 11.50 1.82 -0.87
CA ASP A 56 12.61 0.86 -1.06
C ASP A 56 13.13 0.24 0.25
N GLN A 57 12.73 0.76 1.42
CA GLN A 57 12.99 0.18 2.75
C GLN A 57 11.89 -0.77 3.23
N THR A 58 10.78 -0.91 2.48
CA THR A 58 9.63 -1.72 2.91
C THR A 58 10.00 -3.20 2.96
N HIS A 59 9.54 -3.90 4.00
CA HIS A 59 9.81 -5.32 4.15
C HIS A 59 9.31 -6.12 2.93
N SER A 60 10.09 -7.10 2.48
CA SER A 60 9.80 -7.93 1.29
C SER A 60 8.47 -8.68 1.33
N ALA A 61 7.84 -8.78 2.51
CA ALA A 61 6.49 -9.30 2.69
C ALA A 61 5.45 -8.59 1.81
N LEU A 62 5.57 -7.27 1.61
CA LEU A 62 4.64 -6.54 0.75
C LEU A 62 4.76 -6.97 -0.72
N GLN A 63 5.98 -7.11 -1.22
CA GLN A 63 6.21 -7.57 -2.60
C GLN A 63 5.64 -8.98 -2.80
N LYS A 64 5.84 -9.88 -1.83
CA LYS A 64 5.22 -11.22 -1.83
C LYS A 64 3.70 -11.15 -1.83
N ALA A 65 3.10 -10.29 -1.00
CA ALA A 65 1.66 -10.10 -0.97
C ALA A 65 1.11 -9.60 -2.31
N CYS A 66 1.82 -8.69 -2.99
CA CYS A 66 1.46 -8.20 -4.32
C CYS A 66 1.45 -9.33 -5.36
N GLN A 67 2.48 -10.19 -5.34
CA GLN A 67 2.55 -11.36 -6.22
C GLN A 67 1.38 -12.34 -5.98
N ILE A 68 1.07 -12.64 -4.70
CA ILE A 68 -0.05 -13.51 -4.33
C ILE A 68 -1.40 -12.88 -4.75
N ALA A 69 -1.53 -11.55 -4.62
CA ALA A 69 -2.73 -10.82 -5.00
C ALA A 69 -2.91 -10.65 -6.53
N GLY A 70 -1.97 -11.12 -7.34
CA GLY A 70 -2.02 -11.04 -8.80
C GLY A 70 -1.65 -9.68 -9.37
N ILE A 71 -0.91 -8.85 -8.61
CA ILE A 71 -0.37 -7.58 -9.10
C ILE A 71 0.84 -7.87 -9.99
N PHE A 72 0.85 -7.23 -11.16
CA PHE A 72 1.92 -7.36 -12.13
C PHE A 72 3.23 -6.80 -11.56
N PRO A 73 4.37 -7.51 -11.67
CA PRO A 73 5.65 -7.06 -11.12
C PRO A 73 6.06 -5.66 -11.60
N GLU A 74 5.78 -5.34 -12.86
CA GLU A 74 6.01 -4.04 -13.48
C GLU A 74 5.16 -2.92 -12.90
N ASN A 75 4.09 -3.21 -12.15
CA ASN A 75 3.23 -2.23 -11.49
C ASN A 75 3.50 -2.13 -9.97
N PHE A 76 4.62 -2.68 -9.51
CA PHE A 76 5.10 -2.49 -8.14
C PHE A 76 6.18 -1.40 -8.12
N ARG A 77 5.83 -0.22 -7.59
CA ARG A 77 6.69 0.97 -7.57
C ARG A 77 7.41 1.08 -6.23
N LEU A 78 8.74 1.00 -6.28
CA LEU A 78 9.60 1.35 -5.16
C LEU A 78 10.00 2.82 -5.26
N VAL A 79 9.52 3.62 -4.31
CA VAL A 79 9.91 5.02 -4.14
C VAL A 79 11.14 5.07 -3.25
N LYS A 80 12.19 5.73 -3.73
CA LYS A 80 13.46 5.81 -3.01
C LYS A 80 13.28 6.58 -1.71
N ALA A 81 13.78 6.02 -0.62
CA ALA A 81 13.93 6.72 0.64
C ALA A 81 15.17 7.63 0.60
N ASP A 82 15.08 8.79 1.22
CA ASP A 82 16.20 9.73 1.28
C ASP A 82 17.06 9.48 2.53
N TYR A 83 18.35 9.18 2.31
CA TYR A 83 19.33 9.03 3.38
C TYR A 83 19.43 10.29 4.26
N SER A 84 19.37 11.48 3.64
CA SER A 84 19.48 12.75 4.35
C SER A 84 18.27 13.07 5.23
N ASN A 85 17.15 12.37 5.01
CA ASN A 85 15.92 12.50 5.76
C ASN A 85 15.58 11.20 6.53
N SER A 86 16.58 10.60 7.18
CA SER A 86 16.40 9.40 8.01
C SER A 86 15.73 8.22 7.29
N TYR A 87 15.97 8.08 5.98
CA TYR A 87 15.33 7.08 5.12
C TYR A 87 13.80 7.21 5.04
N ALA A 88 13.25 8.41 5.22
CA ALA A 88 11.86 8.68 4.92
C ALA A 88 11.65 8.81 3.40
N VAL A 89 10.45 8.45 2.96
CA VAL A 89 10.01 8.72 1.59
C VAL A 89 9.43 10.13 1.53
N ALA A 90 9.92 10.96 0.62
CA ALA A 90 9.40 12.29 0.38
C ALA A 90 7.98 12.22 -0.22
N PRO A 91 6.98 12.94 0.33
CA PRO A 91 5.62 12.99 -0.23
C PRO A 91 5.60 13.42 -1.70
N GLU A 92 6.51 14.31 -2.09
CA GLU A 92 6.62 14.83 -3.46
C GLU A 92 7.02 13.71 -4.44
N ALA A 93 7.96 12.85 -4.05
CA ALA A 93 8.40 11.72 -4.86
C ALA A 93 7.27 10.70 -5.08
N VAL A 94 6.43 10.49 -4.07
CA VAL A 94 5.22 9.65 -4.19
C VAL A 94 4.22 10.29 -5.14
N SER A 95 3.95 11.59 -4.97
CA SER A 95 3.01 12.34 -5.81
C SER A 95 3.45 12.36 -7.28
N GLU A 96 4.74 12.50 -7.54
CA GLU A 96 5.31 12.44 -8.89
C GLU A 96 5.11 11.05 -9.50
N ALA A 97 5.45 9.98 -8.78
CA ALA A 97 5.26 8.61 -9.26
C ALA A 97 3.79 8.31 -9.59
N ILE A 98 2.86 8.72 -8.72
CA ILE A 98 1.41 8.62 -8.95
C ILE A 98 1.01 9.40 -10.21
N SER A 99 1.50 10.62 -10.39
CA SER A 99 1.15 11.48 -11.53
C SER A 99 1.61 10.87 -12.85
N VAL A 100 2.81 10.29 -12.88
CA VAL A 100 3.36 9.60 -14.07
C VAL A 100 2.51 8.38 -14.44
N ASP A 101 2.18 7.53 -13.47
CA ASP A 101 1.37 6.33 -13.72
C ASP A 101 -0.05 6.69 -14.17
N LEU A 102 -0.68 7.71 -13.55
CA LEU A 102 -1.98 8.23 -14.00
C LEU A 102 -1.93 8.72 -15.45
N SER A 103 -0.88 9.47 -15.83
CA SER A 103 -0.71 9.96 -17.21
C SER A 103 -0.51 8.82 -18.22
N SER A 104 -0.03 7.67 -17.76
CA SER A 104 0.16 6.44 -18.54
C SER A 104 -1.10 5.58 -18.61
N GLY A 105 -2.23 6.02 -18.03
CA GLY A 105 -3.49 5.26 -18.01
C GLY A 105 -3.51 4.11 -17.02
N LEU A 106 -2.58 4.09 -16.07
CA LEU A 106 -2.56 3.14 -14.95
C LEU A 106 -3.44 3.65 -13.79
N ILE A 107 -3.71 2.75 -12.84
CA ILE A 107 -4.63 2.98 -11.72
C ILE A 107 -3.87 2.79 -10.40
N PRO A 108 -3.34 3.88 -9.81
CA PRO A 108 -2.86 3.88 -8.43
C PRO A 108 -3.98 3.45 -7.49
N PHE A 109 -3.76 2.40 -6.68
CA PHE A 109 -4.80 1.92 -5.77
C PHE A 109 -4.32 1.61 -4.34
N PHE A 110 -3.01 1.45 -4.13
CA PHE A 110 -2.47 1.10 -2.82
C PHE A 110 -1.11 1.75 -2.57
N ILE A 111 -0.91 2.28 -1.37
CA ILE A 111 0.39 2.73 -0.88
C ILE A 111 0.67 2.10 0.49
N CYS A 112 1.86 1.53 0.66
CA CYS A 112 2.33 1.04 1.94
C CYS A 112 3.30 2.05 2.58
N ALA A 113 2.80 2.78 3.57
CA ALA A 113 3.64 3.62 4.42
C ALA A 113 4.22 2.79 5.58
N THR A 114 5.55 2.65 5.60
CA THR A 114 6.24 1.92 6.67
C THR A 114 6.71 2.90 7.74
N VAL A 115 6.25 2.71 8.98
CA VAL A 115 6.76 3.44 10.15
C VAL A 115 7.74 2.54 10.86
N SER A 116 9.03 2.86 10.77
CA SER A 116 10.10 2.13 11.46
C SER A 116 11.11 3.12 12.00
N ASN A 117 11.68 2.82 13.17
CA ASN A 117 12.75 3.62 13.75
C ASN A 117 14.08 3.08 13.22
N LYS A 118 14.76 3.84 12.35
CA LYS A 118 16.18 3.62 12.09
C LYS A 118 16.96 4.49 13.08
N LEU A 119 17.53 3.85 14.10
CA LEU A 119 18.52 4.43 15.00
C LEU A 119 19.75 4.90 14.22
#